data_AF-W1RW58-F1
#
_entry.id   AF-W1RW58-F1
#
_cell.length_a   1.000
_cell.length_b   1.000
_cell.length_c   1.000
_cell.angle_alpha   90.00
_cell.angle_beta   90.00
_cell.angle_gamma   90.00
#
_symmetry.space_group_name_H-M   'P 1'
#
loop_
_entity.id
_entity.type
_entity.pdbx_description
1 polymer ?
#
loop_
_entity_poly.entity_id
_entity_poly.type
_entity_poly.pdbx_seq_one_letter_code
_entity_poly.pdbx_strand_id
1 'polypeptide(L)'
;GGPLVDQILHAMEQAASKGAAYSRYGSDRLKQAYIYGALDMSPTILTRSFGFGWNVGGWLLFSFLQRAGAETVERMRQRVRDNLTTIFASRYQARISLQDALTREAVLNYNARRTGEKYLIVPN
;
A
#
# COMPACT_ATOMS: atom_id res chain seq x y z
N GLY A 1 1.44 2.74 10.46
CA GLY A 1 1.72 2.71 11.90
C GLY A 1 1.22 1.44 12.51
N GLY A 2 1.33 1.35 13.82
CA GLY A 2 0.76 0.28 14.61
C GLY A 2 1.41 -1.08 14.36
N PRO A 3 0.68 -2.18 14.66
CA PRO A 3 1.21 -3.54 14.60
C PRO A 3 1.06 -4.21 13.22
N LEU A 4 0.50 -3.53 12.22
CA LEU A 4 0.12 -4.18 10.95
C LEU A 4 1.30 -4.83 10.23
N VAL A 5 2.45 -4.15 10.17
CA VAL A 5 3.65 -4.68 9.50
C VAL A 5 4.17 -5.92 10.23
N ASP A 6 4.15 -5.91 11.57
CA ASP A 6 4.52 -7.06 12.39
C ASP A 6 3.63 -8.27 12.11
N GLN A 7 2.31 -8.05 12.07
CA GLN A 7 1.33 -9.10 11.78
C GLN A 7 1.53 -9.70 10.37
N ILE A 8 1.82 -8.88 9.37
CA ILE A 8 2.12 -9.34 8.01
C ILE A 8 3.39 -10.20 8.02
N LEU A 9 4.49 -9.72 8.62
CA LEU A 9 5.74 -10.47 8.68
C LEU A 9 5.60 -11.79 9.45
N HIS A 10 4.84 -11.78 10.55
CA HIS A 10 4.51 -12.99 11.31
C HIS A 10 3.72 -14.00 10.46
N ALA A 11 2.70 -13.56 9.73
CA ALA A 11 1.93 -14.43 8.83
C ALA A 11 2.80 -15.00 7.69
N MET A 12 3.71 -14.20 7.12
CA MET A 12 4.66 -14.68 6.12
C MET A 12 5.60 -15.75 6.69
N GLU A 13 6.07 -15.59 7.93
CA GLU A 13 6.89 -16.60 8.59
C GLU A 13 6.12 -17.89 8.85
N GLN A 14 4.88 -17.80 9.35
CA GLN A 14 4.05 -18.99 9.55
C GLN A 14 3.87 -19.77 8.24
N ALA A 15 3.63 -19.07 7.14
CA ALA A 15 3.50 -19.69 5.82
C ALA A 15 4.82 -20.30 5.33
N ALA A 16 5.94 -19.61 5.55
CA ALA A 16 7.26 -20.06 5.11
C ALA A 16 7.80 -21.25 5.92
N SER A 17 7.47 -21.33 7.21
CA SER A 17 7.89 -22.40 8.11
C SER A 17 6.97 -23.63 8.09
N LYS A 18 5.87 -23.58 7.32
CA LYS A 18 4.92 -24.69 7.23
C LYS A 18 5.60 -25.94 6.63
N GLY A 19 5.77 -26.98 7.45
CA GLY A 19 6.41 -28.24 7.06
C GLY A 19 7.95 -28.18 6.98
N ALA A 20 8.55 -27.06 7.38
CA ALA A 20 10.00 -26.92 7.46
C ALA A 20 10.55 -27.60 8.71
N ALA A 21 11.81 -28.04 8.66
CA ALA A 21 12.54 -28.45 9.85
C ALA A 21 12.68 -27.26 10.81
N TYR A 22 12.76 -27.56 12.11
CA TYR A 22 12.96 -26.53 13.13
C TYR A 22 14.26 -25.75 12.88
N SER A 23 14.18 -24.43 12.97
CA SER A 23 15.31 -23.51 12.89
C SER A 23 15.24 -22.50 14.02
N ARG A 24 16.37 -22.33 14.72
CA ARG A 24 16.52 -21.31 15.78
C ARG A 24 16.31 -19.88 15.23
N TYR A 25 16.55 -19.67 13.94
CA TYR A 25 16.51 -18.36 13.29
C TYR A 25 15.24 -18.15 12.44
N GLY A 26 14.28 -19.08 12.49
CA GLY A 26 13.11 -19.10 11.62
C GLY A 26 13.44 -19.58 10.20
N SER A 27 12.49 -19.44 9.27
CA SER A 27 12.71 -19.82 7.87
C SER A 27 13.79 -18.95 7.20
N ASP A 28 14.51 -19.58 6.27
CA ASP A 28 15.53 -18.96 5.41
C ASP A 28 14.93 -18.09 4.29
N ARG A 29 13.60 -18.10 4.13
CA ARG A 29 12.90 -17.29 3.13
C ARG A 29 12.84 -15.83 3.58
N LEU A 30 13.38 -14.92 2.76
CA LEU A 30 13.34 -13.49 3.03
C LEU A 30 11.90 -12.97 3.04
N LYS A 31 11.52 -12.33 4.15
CA LYS A 31 10.23 -11.64 4.33
C LYS A 31 10.42 -10.14 4.14
N GLN A 32 9.85 -9.58 3.07
CA GLN A 32 9.97 -8.16 2.73
C GLN A 32 8.63 -7.46 2.91
N ALA A 33 8.58 -6.43 3.74
CA ALA A 33 7.44 -5.52 3.84
C ALA A 33 7.82 -4.10 3.40
N TYR A 34 6.92 -3.45 2.66
CA TYR A 34 7.06 -2.06 2.26
C TYR A 34 5.94 -1.20 2.85
N ILE A 35 6.32 -0.10 3.51
CA ILE A 35 5.39 0.92 3.98
C ILE A 35 5.31 1.99 2.87
N TYR A 36 4.18 2.03 2.16
CA TYR A 36 3.95 2.96 1.04
C TYR A 36 2.94 4.08 1.36
N GLY A 37 2.48 4.15 2.61
CA GLY A 37 1.53 5.14 3.08
C GLY A 37 1.38 5.12 4.60
N ALA A 38 0.62 6.08 5.13
CA ALA A 38 0.42 6.26 6.56
C ALA A 38 -1.08 6.49 6.87
N LEU A 39 -1.87 5.42 6.82
CA LEU A 39 -3.26 5.45 7.29
C LEU A 39 -3.31 5.52 8.82
N ASP A 40 -2.48 4.71 9.47
CA ASP A 40 -2.21 4.80 10.90
C ASP A 40 -0.89 5.57 11.11
N MET A 41 -0.98 6.69 11.83
CA MET A 41 0.13 7.61 12.12
C MET A 41 0.90 7.27 13.41
N SER A 42 0.47 6.24 14.15
CA SER A 42 1.20 5.76 15.33
C SER A 42 2.54 5.12 14.92
N PRO A 43 3.49 4.95 15.86
CA PRO A 43 4.76 4.28 15.59
C PRO A 43 4.56 2.89 15.00
N THR A 44 5.46 2.48 14.09
CA THR A 44 5.49 1.08 13.62
C THR A 44 6.06 0.20 14.73
N ILE A 45 5.28 -0.78 15.17
CA ILE A 45 5.66 -1.69 16.26
C ILE A 45 6.08 -3.03 15.64
N LEU A 46 7.27 -3.54 16.00
CA LEU A 46 7.79 -4.84 15.58
C LEU A 46 8.21 -5.67 16.80
N THR A 47 7.59 -6.83 16.98
CA THR A 47 7.81 -7.80 18.07
C THR A 47 8.84 -8.88 17.72
N ARG A 48 9.25 -8.96 16.43
CA ARG A 48 10.28 -9.88 15.90
C ARG A 48 9.92 -11.36 16.05
N SER A 49 8.64 -11.70 15.96
CA SER A 49 8.09 -13.06 15.99
C SER A 49 8.23 -13.82 14.65
N PHE A 50 9.18 -13.42 13.79
CA PHE A 50 9.28 -13.85 12.40
C PHE A 50 10.72 -14.19 11.95
N GLY A 51 11.56 -14.67 12.87
CA GLY A 51 12.93 -15.07 12.57
C GLY A 51 13.84 -13.90 12.18
N PHE A 52 14.95 -14.20 11.49
CA PHE A 52 16.00 -13.22 11.15
C PHE A 52 16.09 -12.85 9.66
N GLY A 53 15.45 -13.60 8.76
CA GLY A 53 15.44 -13.29 7.33
C GLY A 53 14.34 -12.29 6.95
N TRP A 54 14.45 -11.02 7.33
CA TRP A 54 13.41 -10.02 7.03
C TRP A 54 13.94 -8.60 6.81
N ASN A 55 13.17 -7.78 6.08
CA ASN A 55 13.40 -6.35 5.94
C ASN A 55 12.07 -5.57 5.95
N VAL A 56 12.11 -4.36 6.48
CA VAL A 56 11.03 -3.37 6.37
C VAL A 56 11.62 -2.08 5.80
N GLY A 57 10.96 -1.50 4.81
CA GLY A 57 11.42 -0.24 4.21
C GLY A 57 10.27 0.62 3.71
N GLY A 58 10.56 1.91 3.51
CA GLY A 58 9.66 2.79 2.76
C GLY A 58 9.63 2.42 1.27
N TRP A 59 8.51 2.68 0.61
CA TRP A 59 8.42 2.58 -0.85
C TRP A 59 7.70 3.79 -1.43
N LEU A 60 8.25 4.34 -2.51
CA LEU A 60 7.71 5.51 -3.20
C LEU A 60 7.67 5.26 -4.71
N LEU A 61 6.52 5.55 -5.32
CA LEU A 61 6.27 5.29 -6.73
C LEU A 61 7.28 5.99 -7.64
N PHE A 62 7.53 7.28 -7.46
CA PHE A 62 8.43 8.03 -8.35
C PHE A 62 9.88 7.51 -8.30
N SER A 63 10.39 7.16 -7.12
CA SER A 63 11.71 6.53 -6.98
C SER A 63 11.76 5.17 -7.69
N PHE A 64 10.68 4.38 -7.60
CA PHE A 64 10.58 3.12 -8.33
C PHE A 64 10.56 3.34 -9.85
N LEU A 65 9.75 4.27 -10.36
CA LEU A 65 9.65 4.56 -11.79
C LEU A 65 10.99 5.02 -12.38
N GLN A 66 11.74 5.85 -11.65
CA GLN A 66 13.09 6.26 -12.04
C GLN A 66 14.02 5.06 -12.17
N ARG A 67 14.03 4.16 -11.18
CA ARG A 67 14.86 2.95 -11.20
C ARG A 67 14.43 1.94 -12.28
N ALA A 68 13.14 1.86 -12.58
CA ALA A 68 12.60 0.90 -13.56
C ALA A 68 12.96 1.24 -15.02
N GLY A 69 13.27 2.51 -15.30
CA GLY A 69 13.63 2.98 -16.63
C GLY A 69 12.43 3.16 -17.57
N ALA A 70 12.63 3.94 -18.64
CA ALA A 70 11.54 4.40 -19.52
C ALA A 70 10.74 3.26 -20.16
N GLU A 71 11.42 2.20 -20.64
CA GLU A 71 10.76 1.07 -21.30
C GLU A 71 9.77 0.36 -20.36
N THR A 72 10.23 0.01 -19.14
CA THR A 72 9.37 -0.66 -18.15
C THR A 72 8.20 0.24 -17.77
N VAL A 73 8.46 1.53 -17.56
CA VAL A 73 7.41 2.50 -17.23
C VAL A 73 6.38 2.61 -18.36
N GLU A 74 6.81 2.60 -19.63
CA GLU A 74 5.88 2.65 -20.76
C GLU A 74 5.03 1.39 -20.87
N ARG A 75 5.60 0.20 -20.64
CA ARG A 75 4.80 -1.04 -20.55
C ARG A 75 3.75 -0.98 -19.43
N MET A 76 4.11 -0.40 -18.27
CA MET A 76 3.16 -0.20 -17.18
C MET A 76 2.03 0.74 -17.59
N ARG A 77 2.34 1.87 -18.23
CA ARG A 77 1.34 2.82 -18.75
C ARG A 77 0.45 2.19 -19.82
N GLN A 78 1.03 1.41 -20.73
CA GLN A 78 0.27 0.69 -21.75
C GLN A 78 -0.76 -0.24 -21.11
N ARG A 79 -0.35 -1.07 -20.15
CA ARG A 79 -1.27 -1.95 -19.42
C ARG A 79 -2.39 -1.17 -18.71
N VAL A 80 -2.08 0.01 -18.16
CA VAL A 80 -3.09 0.90 -17.56
C VAL A 80 -4.08 1.41 -18.61
N ARG A 81 -3.61 1.89 -19.77
CA ARG A 81 -4.47 2.33 -20.87
C ARG A 81 -5.40 1.21 -21.35
N ASP A 82 -4.85 0.01 -21.55
CA ASP A 82 -5.59 -1.15 -22.05
C ASP A 82 -6.67 -1.65 -21.09
N ASN A 83 -6.56 -1.33 -19.79
CA ASN A 83 -7.43 -1.85 -18.74
C ASN A 83 -8.04 -0.75 -17.87
N LEU A 84 -8.18 0.47 -18.42
CA LEU A 84 -8.56 1.65 -17.66
C LEU A 84 -9.92 1.51 -16.98
N THR A 85 -10.88 0.87 -17.66
CA THR A 85 -12.24 0.67 -17.19
C THR A 85 -12.47 -0.73 -16.58
N THR A 86 -11.44 -1.56 -16.50
CA THR A 86 -11.51 -2.92 -15.95
C THR A 86 -10.63 -3.04 -14.71
N ILE A 87 -9.39 -3.53 -14.85
CA ILE A 87 -8.44 -3.77 -13.75
C ILE A 87 -8.17 -2.47 -12.98
N PHE A 88 -8.12 -1.33 -13.66
CA PHE A 88 -7.80 -0.03 -13.06
C PHE A 88 -9.02 0.87 -12.84
N ALA A 89 -10.23 0.33 -12.93
CA ALA A 89 -11.45 1.10 -12.69
C ALA A 89 -11.50 1.66 -11.27
N SER A 90 -11.66 2.99 -11.14
CA SER A 90 -11.87 3.66 -9.86
C SER A 90 -13.35 3.97 -9.64
N ARG A 91 -13.83 3.69 -8.43
CA ARG A 91 -15.16 4.13 -7.96
C ARG A 91 -15.01 5.39 -7.12
N TYR A 92 -15.98 6.28 -7.26
CA TYR A 92 -16.06 7.53 -6.52
C TYR A 92 -17.42 7.60 -5.85
N GLN A 93 -17.43 8.01 -4.58
CA GLN A 93 -18.66 8.24 -3.83
C GLN A 93 -19.38 9.49 -4.33
N ALA A 94 -18.62 10.55 -4.61
CA ALA A 94 -19.15 11.83 -5.05
C ALA A 94 -18.24 12.50 -6.07
N ARG A 95 -18.86 13.31 -6.93
CA ARG A 95 -18.20 14.27 -7.81
C ARG A 95 -18.56 15.67 -7.30
N ILE A 96 -17.56 16.49 -7.02
CA ILE A 96 -17.74 17.79 -6.36
C ILE A 96 -17.01 18.88 -7.14
N SER A 97 -17.53 20.11 -7.10
CA SER A 97 -16.81 21.25 -7.66
C SER A 97 -15.59 21.62 -6.80
N LEU A 98 -14.73 22.50 -7.33
CA LEU A 98 -13.63 23.03 -6.53
C LEU A 98 -14.14 23.85 -5.32
N GLN A 99 -15.27 24.55 -5.46
CA GLN A 99 -15.87 25.30 -4.36
C GLN A 99 -16.42 24.36 -3.28
N ASP A 100 -17.12 23.29 -3.69
CA ASP A 100 -17.68 22.30 -2.77
C ASP A 100 -16.57 21.56 -2.01
N ALA A 101 -15.42 21.32 -2.65
CA ALA A 101 -14.26 20.69 -2.01
C ALA A 101 -13.71 21.49 -0.83
N LEU A 102 -14.00 22.79 -0.75
CA LEU A 102 -13.58 23.66 0.35
C LEU A 102 -14.61 23.72 1.49
N THR A 103 -15.79 23.10 1.32
CA THR A 103 -16.80 23.06 2.38
C THR A 103 -16.33 22.19 3.54
N ARG A 104 -16.68 22.59 4.77
CA ARG A 104 -16.33 21.84 5.98
C ARG A 104 -16.81 20.39 5.92
N GLU A 105 -18.01 20.16 5.39
CA GLU A 105 -18.59 18.83 5.26
C GLU A 105 -17.76 17.94 4.33
N ALA A 106 -17.44 18.42 3.12
CA ALA A 106 -16.61 17.69 2.18
C ALA A 106 -15.24 17.35 2.78
N VAL A 107 -14.60 18.34 3.43
CA VAL A 107 -13.29 18.18 4.08
C VAL A 107 -13.30 17.07 5.13
N LEU A 108 -14.32 17.04 6.00
CA LEU A 108 -14.44 16.01 7.03
C LEU A 108 -14.64 14.62 6.41
N ASN A 109 -15.42 14.52 5.34
CA ASN A 109 -15.71 13.25 4.70
C ASN A 109 -14.47 12.65 4.01
N TYR A 110 -13.81 13.38 3.11
CA TYR A 110 -12.66 12.80 2.39
C TYR A 110 -11.42 12.63 3.28
N ASN A 111 -11.25 13.44 4.34
CA ASN A 111 -10.12 13.27 5.27
C ASN A 111 -10.24 12.01 6.12
N ALA A 112 -11.43 11.46 6.28
CA ALA A 112 -11.63 10.19 6.99
C ALA A 112 -10.99 9.00 6.24
N ARG A 113 -10.76 9.12 4.92
CA ARG A 113 -10.04 8.12 4.10
C ARG A 113 -10.64 6.71 4.21
N ARG A 114 -11.96 6.60 4.35
CA ARG A 114 -12.66 5.33 4.49
C ARG A 114 -12.75 4.59 3.17
N THR A 115 -12.89 3.27 3.27
CA THR A 115 -13.07 2.40 2.11
C THR A 115 -14.31 2.81 1.31
N GLY A 116 -14.13 3.05 0.01
CA GLY A 116 -15.24 3.40 -0.90
C GLY A 116 -15.62 4.88 -0.93
N GLU A 117 -15.08 5.71 -0.04
CA GLU A 117 -15.45 7.13 0.12
C GLU A 117 -14.49 8.06 -0.61
N LYS A 118 -14.11 7.71 -1.85
CA LYS A 118 -13.23 8.54 -2.68
C LYS A 118 -14.04 9.65 -3.37
N TYR A 119 -13.57 10.89 -3.28
CA TYR A 119 -14.16 12.04 -3.97
C TYR A 119 -13.41 12.33 -5.27
N LEU A 120 -14.15 12.76 -6.29
CA LEU A 120 -13.59 13.27 -7.55
C LEU A 120 -13.89 14.77 -7.66
N ILE A 121 -12.84 15.59 -7.73
CA ILE A 121 -13.01 17.02 -8.02
C ILE A 121 -13.23 17.19 -9.52
N VAL A 122 -14.31 17.87 -9.89
CA VAL A 122 -14.65 18.26 -11.26
C VAL A 122 -14.48 19.78 -11.33
N PRO A 123 -13.39 20.29 -11.93
CA PRO A 123 -13.04 21.71 -11.83
C PRO A 123 -13.90 22.69 -12.64
N ASN A 124 -14.70 22.18 -13.57
CA ASN A 124 -15.52 22.95 -14.51
C ASN A 124 -17.00 22.81 -14.18
#